data_AF-A0A1T1HR91-F1
#
_entry.id   AF-A0A1T1HR91-F1
#
_cell.length_a   1.000
_cell.length_b   1.000
_cell.length_c   1.000
_cell.angle_alpha   90.00
_cell.angle_beta   90.00
_cell.angle_gamma   90.00
#
_symmetry.space_group_name_H-M   'P 1'
#
loop_
_entity.id
_entity.type
_entity.pdbx_description
1 polymer ?
#
loop_
_entity_poly.entity_id
_entity_poly.type
_entity_poly.pdbx_seq_one_letter_code
_entity_poly.pdbx_strand_id
1 'polypeptide(L)'
;MEEAGTDMQRRVSDHKVLNSLVADLLVNLDREYMKTASVVQSLSQFVTVEKAAMDADLDGLFKGNKMLSDSWLKARGCVLTDPELSITLSCSHIETVLKACLKSLGETGYQKDAIEKLGSKVLDILKKSSVIDEATSQMMRGVGTIFLGVGTIRNAQSVSHGKDDEYTPPTSDLAQTVNHLAGVASVFVMKQTDLVLKAR
;
A
#
# COMPACT_ATOMS: atom_id res chain seq x y z
N MET A 1 44.11 45.29 14.80
CA MET A 1 43.12 44.19 14.70
C MET A 1 41.85 44.63 13.98
N GLU A 2 41.39 45.88 14.13
CA GLU A 2 40.22 46.42 13.40
C GLU A 2 40.42 46.61 11.88
N GLU A 3 41.61 46.99 11.41
CA GLU A 3 41.89 47.18 9.97
C GLU A 3 41.78 45.90 9.14
N ALA A 4 42.18 44.75 9.72
CA ALA A 4 42.09 43.47 9.04
C ALA A 4 40.61 43.00 8.86
N GLY A 5 39.74 43.35 9.81
CA GLY A 5 38.30 43.05 9.73
C GLY A 5 37.57 43.93 8.72
N THR A 6 37.96 45.21 8.63
CA THR A 6 37.38 46.16 7.68
C THR A 6 37.83 45.92 6.24
N ASP A 7 39.08 45.48 6.02
CA ASP A 7 39.56 45.06 4.69
C ASP A 7 38.87 43.78 4.20
N MET A 8 38.69 42.79 5.08
CA MET A 8 37.94 41.57 4.76
C MET A 8 36.47 41.87 4.42
N GLN A 9 35.82 42.74 5.19
CA GLN A 9 34.46 43.19 4.92
C GLN A 9 34.36 43.93 3.58
N ARG A 10 35.33 44.80 3.24
CA ARG A 10 35.38 45.49 1.94
C ARG A 10 35.52 44.51 0.78
N ARG A 11 36.40 43.52 0.91
CA ARG A 11 36.67 42.52 -0.13
C ARG A 11 35.51 41.56 -0.36
N VAL A 12 34.79 41.18 0.70
CA VAL A 12 33.58 40.34 0.59
C VAL A 12 32.37 41.13 0.09
N SER A 13 32.31 42.44 0.38
CA SER A 13 31.27 43.34 -0.12
C SER A 13 31.53 43.86 -1.54
N ASP A 14 32.65 43.46 -2.15
CA ASP A 14 32.94 43.80 -3.54
C ASP A 14 31.91 43.14 -4.46
N HIS A 15 31.31 43.93 -5.33
CA HIS A 15 30.21 43.48 -6.17
C HIS A 15 30.60 42.33 -7.10
N LYS A 16 31.88 42.25 -7.50
CA LYS A 16 32.41 41.15 -8.30
C LYS A 16 32.49 39.85 -7.51
N VAL A 17 32.87 39.93 -6.23
CA VAL A 17 32.95 38.77 -5.33
C VAL A 17 31.55 38.25 -5.01
N LEU A 18 30.62 39.15 -4.68
CA LEU A 18 29.21 38.81 -4.47
C LEU A 18 28.55 38.19 -5.70
N ASN A 19 28.75 38.78 -6.89
CA ASN A 19 28.19 38.23 -8.12
C ASN A 19 28.77 36.85 -8.46
N SER A 20 30.08 36.64 -8.21
CA SER A 20 30.71 35.33 -8.38
C SER A 20 30.13 34.29 -7.40
N LEU A 21 29.95 34.67 -6.13
CA LEU A 21 29.38 33.78 -5.12
C LEU A 21 27.94 33.39 -5.45
N VAL A 22 27.11 34.36 -5.88
CA VAL A 22 25.73 34.09 -6.30
C VAL A 22 25.70 33.19 -7.54
N ALA A 23 26.58 33.42 -8.52
CA ALA A 23 26.69 32.56 -9.70
C ALA A 23 27.09 31.13 -9.32
N ASP A 24 28.08 30.97 -8.44
CA ASP A 24 28.51 29.65 -7.96
C ASP A 24 27.41 28.93 -7.16
N LEU A 25 26.66 29.65 -6.32
CA LEU A 25 25.51 29.11 -5.61
C LEU A 25 24.42 28.63 -6.58
N LEU A 26 24.09 29.42 -7.60
CA LEU A 26 23.10 29.02 -8.61
C LEU A 26 23.52 27.77 -9.37
N VAL A 27 24.80 27.69 -9.79
CA VAL A 27 25.35 26.51 -10.48
C VAL A 27 25.34 25.27 -9.58
N ASN A 28 25.67 25.42 -8.30
CA ASN A 28 25.65 24.31 -7.36
C ASN A 28 24.23 23.84 -7.05
N LEU A 29 23.28 24.78 -6.91
CA LEU A 29 21.88 24.46 -6.63
C LEU A 29 21.22 23.76 -7.82
N ASP A 30 21.52 24.19 -9.05
CA ASP A 30 21.06 23.53 -10.28
C ASP A 30 21.67 22.12 -10.42
N ARG A 31 22.95 21.96 -10.08
CA ARG A 31 23.60 20.64 -10.07
C ARG A 31 22.95 19.69 -9.07
N GLU A 32 22.70 20.14 -7.84
CA GLU A 32 22.04 19.32 -6.81
C GLU A 32 20.58 19.02 -7.19
N TYR A 33 19.88 19.97 -7.81
CA TYR A 33 18.54 19.74 -8.35
C TYR A 33 18.56 18.64 -9.41
N MET A 34 19.43 18.72 -10.41
CA MET A 34 19.53 17.73 -11.49
C MET A 34 19.87 16.34 -10.95
N LYS A 35 20.79 16.26 -9.98
CA LYS A 35 21.14 15.01 -9.32
C LYS A 35 19.94 14.43 -8.57
N THR A 36 19.22 15.26 -7.83
CA THR A 36 18.02 14.84 -7.08
C THR A 36 16.91 14.39 -8.02
N ALA A 37 16.66 15.12 -9.11
CA ALA A 37 15.66 14.78 -10.11
C ALA A 37 15.94 13.42 -10.77
N SER A 38 17.20 13.15 -11.12
CA SER A 38 17.62 11.87 -11.69
C SER A 38 17.42 10.70 -10.71
N VAL A 39 17.73 10.91 -9.43
CA VAL A 39 17.48 9.90 -8.37
C VAL A 39 15.99 9.66 -8.19
N VAL A 40 15.17 10.71 -8.12
CA VAL A 40 13.71 10.60 -8.00
C VAL A 40 13.12 9.85 -9.19
N GLN A 41 13.59 10.13 -10.40
CA GLN A 41 13.16 9.41 -11.61
C GLN A 41 13.52 7.92 -11.53
N SER A 42 14.74 7.59 -11.11
CA SER A 42 15.20 6.20 -10.97
C SER A 42 14.39 5.45 -9.91
N LEU A 43 14.08 6.09 -8.79
CA LEU A 43 13.22 5.53 -7.74
C LEU A 43 11.79 5.30 -8.23
N SER A 44 11.22 6.27 -8.96
CA SER A 44 9.89 6.14 -9.55
C SER A 44 9.81 4.96 -10.54
N GLN A 45 10.86 4.77 -11.35
CA GLN A 45 10.98 3.61 -12.23
C GLN A 45 11.08 2.30 -11.46
N PHE A 46 11.93 2.24 -10.42
CA PHE A 46 12.05 1.05 -9.57
C PHE A 46 10.71 0.67 -8.93
N VAL A 47 10.01 1.62 -8.32
CA VAL A 47 8.68 1.39 -7.73
C VAL A 47 7.68 0.92 -8.80
N THR A 48 7.72 1.47 -10.00
CA THR A 48 6.86 1.05 -11.11
C THR A 48 7.14 -0.40 -11.54
N VAL A 49 8.41 -0.80 -11.60
CA VAL A 49 8.82 -2.17 -11.94
C VAL A 49 8.39 -3.15 -10.87
N GLU A 50 8.65 -2.85 -9.59
CA GLU A 50 8.25 -3.70 -8.47
C GLU A 50 6.73 -3.85 -8.39
N LYS A 51 5.98 -2.77 -8.63
CA LYS A 51 4.52 -2.81 -8.75
C LYS A 51 4.08 -3.78 -9.85
N ALA A 52 4.65 -3.66 -11.05
CA ALA A 52 4.29 -4.50 -12.18
C ALA A 52 4.63 -5.98 -11.93
N ALA A 53 5.73 -6.26 -11.22
CA ALA A 53 6.10 -7.61 -10.81
C ALA A 53 5.08 -8.19 -9.82
N MET A 54 4.70 -7.45 -8.78
CA MET A 54 3.66 -7.88 -7.83
C MET A 54 2.31 -8.11 -8.52
N ASP A 55 1.93 -7.22 -9.44
CA ASP A 55 0.70 -7.35 -10.22
C ASP A 55 0.69 -8.61 -11.10
N ALA A 56 1.82 -8.91 -11.76
CA ALA A 56 1.97 -10.10 -12.59
C ALA A 56 1.94 -11.40 -11.77
N ASP A 57 2.59 -11.41 -10.61
CA ASP A 57 2.57 -12.54 -9.67
C ASP A 57 1.15 -12.82 -9.19
N LEU A 58 0.41 -11.79 -8.77
CA LEU A 58 -0.98 -11.93 -8.31
C LEU A 58 -1.91 -12.38 -9.44
N ASP A 59 -1.74 -11.86 -10.66
CA ASP A 59 -2.50 -12.30 -11.83
C ASP A 59 -2.26 -13.80 -12.13
N GLY A 60 -1.02 -14.25 -12.03
CA GLY A 60 -0.66 -15.66 -12.16
C GLY A 60 -1.32 -16.55 -11.10
N LEU A 61 -1.37 -16.07 -9.85
CA LEU A 61 -1.91 -16.81 -8.71
C LEU A 61 -3.44 -16.89 -8.72
N PHE A 62 -4.13 -15.88 -9.27
CA PHE A 62 -5.59 -15.90 -9.40
C PHE A 62 -6.11 -16.53 -10.69
N LYS A 63 -5.25 -16.82 -11.68
CA LYS A 63 -5.64 -17.33 -13.00
C LYS A 63 -6.55 -18.57 -12.98
N GLY A 64 -6.41 -19.42 -11.97
CA GLY A 64 -7.24 -20.62 -11.77
C GLY A 64 -8.66 -20.36 -11.24
N ASN A 65 -8.96 -19.14 -10.81
CA ASN A 65 -10.25 -18.76 -10.24
C ASN A 65 -10.76 -17.45 -10.85
N LYS A 66 -11.60 -17.58 -11.88
CA LYS A 66 -12.12 -16.44 -12.65
C LYS A 66 -12.80 -15.39 -11.78
N MET A 67 -13.61 -15.80 -10.80
CA MET A 67 -14.32 -14.85 -9.93
C MET A 67 -13.35 -14.02 -9.07
N LEU A 68 -12.30 -14.65 -8.54
CA LEU A 68 -11.27 -13.95 -7.77
C LEU A 68 -10.40 -13.07 -8.65
N SER A 69 -10.03 -13.54 -9.83
CA SER A 69 -9.31 -12.74 -10.83
C SER A 69 -10.12 -11.52 -11.26
N ASP A 70 -11.40 -11.67 -11.60
CA ASP A 70 -12.26 -10.56 -12.03
C ASP A 70 -12.44 -9.51 -10.91
N SER A 71 -12.66 -9.96 -9.66
CA SER A 71 -12.79 -9.04 -8.52
C SER A 71 -11.49 -8.31 -8.19
N TRP A 72 -10.35 -8.99 -8.29
CA TRP A 72 -9.01 -8.41 -8.15
C TRP A 72 -8.74 -7.35 -9.21
N LEU A 73 -8.93 -7.70 -10.49
CA LEU A 73 -8.71 -6.82 -11.63
C LEU A 73 -9.60 -5.59 -11.57
N LYS A 74 -10.85 -5.75 -11.13
CA LYS A 74 -11.77 -4.64 -10.94
C LYS A 74 -11.28 -3.65 -9.88
N ALA A 75 -10.79 -4.15 -8.74
CA ALA A 75 -10.22 -3.29 -7.70
C ALA A 75 -8.95 -2.56 -8.18
N ARG A 76 -8.08 -3.29 -8.92
CA ARG A 76 -6.84 -2.74 -9.49
C ARG A 76 -7.10 -1.66 -10.53
N GLY A 77 -8.09 -1.87 -11.40
CA GLY A 77 -8.47 -0.92 -12.45
C GLY A 77 -8.94 0.44 -11.92
N CYS A 78 -9.41 0.50 -10.66
CA CYS A 78 -9.86 1.73 -10.03
C CYS A 78 -8.76 2.50 -9.32
N VAL A 79 -7.54 1.95 -9.11
CA VAL A 79 -6.52 2.56 -8.24
C VAL A 79 -6.22 4.01 -8.59
N LEU A 80 -6.08 4.32 -9.88
CA LEU A 80 -5.75 5.66 -10.36
C LEU A 80 -6.99 6.55 -10.57
N THR A 81 -8.11 5.96 -11.00
CA THR A 81 -9.31 6.72 -11.42
C THR A 81 -10.28 6.97 -10.28
N ASP A 82 -10.34 6.06 -9.31
CA ASP A 82 -11.22 6.13 -8.14
C ASP A 82 -10.58 5.33 -6.96
N PRO A 83 -9.63 5.93 -6.23
CA PRO A 83 -8.95 5.30 -5.11
C PRO A 83 -9.89 4.81 -4.00
N GLU A 84 -10.98 5.53 -3.73
CA GLU A 84 -11.98 5.16 -2.71
C GLU A 84 -12.74 3.89 -3.11
N LEU A 85 -13.13 3.79 -4.38
CA LEU A 85 -13.72 2.58 -4.93
C LEU A 85 -12.73 1.41 -4.96
N SER A 86 -11.47 1.65 -5.34
CA SER A 86 -10.42 0.63 -5.34
C SER A 86 -10.23 -0.01 -3.97
N ILE A 87 -10.19 0.80 -2.91
CA ILE A 87 -10.13 0.35 -1.52
C ILE A 87 -11.36 -0.52 -1.18
N THR A 88 -12.56 -0.02 -1.50
CA THR A 88 -13.81 -0.73 -1.21
C THR A 88 -13.85 -2.10 -1.89
N LEU A 89 -13.49 -2.16 -3.18
CA LEU A 89 -13.44 -3.40 -3.95
C LEU A 89 -12.35 -4.35 -3.43
N SER A 90 -11.21 -3.84 -2.97
CA SER A 90 -10.14 -4.64 -2.37
C SER A 90 -10.58 -5.31 -1.07
N CYS A 91 -11.31 -4.59 -0.21
CA CYS A 91 -11.94 -5.16 0.98
C CYS A 91 -12.97 -6.23 0.63
N SER A 92 -13.83 -5.99 -0.36
CA SER A 92 -14.79 -6.99 -0.83
C SER A 92 -14.13 -8.24 -1.43
N HIS A 93 -12.98 -8.07 -2.11
CA HIS A 93 -12.21 -9.18 -2.66
C HIS A 93 -11.70 -10.10 -1.55
N ILE A 94 -11.00 -9.56 -0.55
CA ILE A 94 -10.50 -10.41 0.56
C ILE A 94 -11.63 -11.01 1.38
N GLU A 95 -12.74 -10.28 1.61
CA GLU A 95 -13.93 -10.82 2.28
C GLU A 95 -14.47 -12.05 1.54
N THR A 96 -14.57 -11.96 0.21
CA THR A 96 -15.00 -13.06 -0.65
C THR A 96 -14.06 -14.26 -0.53
N VAL A 97 -12.75 -14.03 -0.54
CA VAL A 97 -11.74 -15.08 -0.40
C VAL A 97 -11.83 -15.76 0.96
N LEU A 98 -11.91 -14.99 2.05
CA LEU A 98 -12.02 -15.54 3.41
C LEU A 98 -13.30 -16.38 3.56
N LYS A 99 -14.43 -15.89 3.04
CA LYS A 99 -15.69 -16.65 3.01
C LYS A 99 -15.56 -17.94 2.20
N ALA A 100 -14.88 -17.90 1.05
CA ALA A 100 -14.64 -19.09 0.24
C ALA A 100 -13.75 -20.11 0.96
N CYS A 101 -12.71 -19.66 1.68
CA CYS A 101 -11.85 -20.54 2.47
C CYS A 101 -12.60 -21.17 3.65
N LEU A 102 -13.42 -20.40 4.38
CA LEU A 102 -14.27 -20.94 5.45
C LEU A 102 -15.25 -21.97 4.89
N LYS A 103 -15.86 -21.69 3.72
CA LYS A 103 -16.73 -22.63 3.02
C LYS A 103 -16.03 -23.95 2.73
N SER A 104 -14.82 -23.91 2.15
CA SER A 104 -14.08 -25.12 1.78
C SER A 104 -13.61 -25.90 3.01
N LEU A 105 -13.28 -25.21 4.10
CA LEU A 105 -12.90 -25.82 5.38
C LEU A 105 -14.08 -26.49 6.12
N GLY A 106 -15.32 -26.28 5.66
CA GLY A 106 -16.54 -26.86 6.23
C GLY A 106 -17.19 -26.00 7.33
N GLU A 107 -16.74 -24.76 7.49
CA GLU A 107 -17.29 -23.84 8.49
C GLU A 107 -18.66 -23.31 8.09
N THR A 108 -19.45 -22.87 9.06
CA THR A 108 -20.77 -22.26 8.85
C THR A 108 -20.97 -21.01 9.73
N GLY A 109 -22.07 -20.29 9.54
CA GLY A 109 -22.43 -19.14 10.40
C GLY A 109 -21.55 -17.89 10.23
N TYR A 110 -20.72 -17.80 9.20
CA TYR A 110 -19.80 -16.68 8.98
C TYR A 110 -20.31 -15.61 8.00
N GLN A 111 -21.49 -15.78 7.40
CA GLN A 111 -21.94 -14.95 6.27
C GLN A 111 -22.08 -13.45 6.59
N LYS A 112 -22.36 -13.13 7.86
CA LYS A 112 -22.52 -11.75 8.36
C LYS A 112 -21.30 -11.25 9.15
N ASP A 113 -20.23 -12.04 9.22
CA ASP A 113 -19.04 -11.65 9.96
C ASP A 113 -18.27 -10.57 9.21
N ALA A 114 -17.73 -9.59 9.94
CA ALA A 114 -16.80 -8.60 9.42
C ALA A 114 -15.46 -9.24 9.02
N ILE A 115 -14.69 -8.55 8.18
CA ILE A 115 -13.42 -9.04 7.63
C ILE A 115 -12.45 -9.49 8.74
N GLU A 116 -12.37 -8.76 9.85
CA GLU A 116 -11.48 -9.10 10.97
C GLU A 116 -11.86 -10.43 11.62
N LYS A 117 -13.17 -10.68 11.75
CA LYS A 117 -13.72 -11.91 12.34
C LYS A 117 -13.59 -13.08 11.37
N LEU A 118 -13.83 -12.85 10.07
CA LEU A 118 -13.57 -13.84 9.01
C LEU A 118 -12.09 -14.25 9.00
N GLY A 119 -11.19 -13.26 8.98
CA GLY A 119 -9.75 -13.46 8.99
C GLY A 119 -9.29 -14.25 10.23
N SER A 120 -9.76 -13.84 11.41
CA SER A 120 -9.45 -14.54 12.67
C SER A 120 -9.87 -16.01 12.62
N LYS A 121 -11.10 -16.30 12.17
CA LYS A 121 -11.60 -17.68 12.05
C LYS A 121 -10.73 -18.53 11.14
N VAL A 122 -10.38 -18.02 9.96
CA VAL A 122 -9.53 -18.77 9.02
C VAL A 122 -8.15 -19.02 9.65
N LEU A 123 -7.49 -17.98 10.17
CA LEU A 123 -6.16 -18.12 10.78
C LEU A 123 -6.17 -19.09 11.97
N ASP A 124 -7.22 -19.10 12.78
CA ASP A 124 -7.35 -20.04 13.91
C ASP A 124 -7.45 -21.49 13.42
N ILE A 125 -8.14 -21.76 12.31
CA ILE A 125 -8.22 -23.10 11.70
C ILE A 125 -6.86 -23.50 11.12
N LEU A 126 -6.20 -22.60 10.39
CA LEU A 126 -4.89 -22.84 9.80
C LEU A 126 -3.85 -23.14 10.88
N LYS A 127 -3.85 -22.37 11.98
CA LYS A 127 -2.96 -22.59 13.13
C LYS A 127 -3.25 -23.92 13.82
N LYS A 128 -4.53 -24.26 14.07
CA LYS A 128 -4.93 -25.55 14.65
C LYS A 128 -4.53 -26.74 13.76
N SER A 129 -4.45 -26.53 12.45
CA SER A 129 -4.00 -27.54 11.48
C SER A 129 -2.48 -27.57 11.31
N SER A 130 -1.73 -26.76 12.08
CA SER A 130 -0.27 -26.67 12.07
C SER A 130 0.36 -26.30 10.72
N VAL A 131 -0.41 -25.75 9.77
CA VAL A 131 0.14 -25.25 8.49
C VAL A 131 0.75 -23.86 8.62
N ILE A 132 0.40 -23.13 9.69
CA ILE A 132 1.01 -21.85 10.07
C ILE A 132 1.32 -21.83 11.57
N ASP A 133 2.32 -21.04 11.97
CA ASP A 133 2.67 -20.79 13.36
C ASP A 133 2.00 -19.52 13.93
N GLU A 134 2.25 -19.23 15.20
CA GLU A 134 1.68 -18.06 15.87
C GLU A 134 2.21 -16.74 15.29
N ALA A 135 3.50 -16.68 14.96
CA ALA A 135 4.11 -15.47 14.41
C ALA A 135 3.47 -15.10 13.06
N THR A 136 3.27 -16.09 12.20
CA THR A 136 2.61 -15.95 10.90
C THR A 136 1.14 -15.55 11.08
N SER A 137 0.44 -16.13 12.06
CA SER A 137 -0.93 -15.73 12.41
C SER A 137 -1.01 -14.27 12.84
N GLN A 138 -0.09 -13.80 13.69
CA GLN A 138 -0.03 -12.41 14.14
C GLN A 138 0.27 -11.44 12.99
N MET A 139 1.22 -11.79 12.11
CA MET A 139 1.51 -11.01 10.91
C MET A 139 0.26 -10.80 10.05
N MET A 140 -0.52 -11.86 9.83
CA MET A 140 -1.76 -11.80 9.05
C MET A 140 -2.88 -11.03 9.76
N ARG A 141 -2.97 -11.11 11.08
CA ARG A 141 -3.89 -10.27 11.87
C ARG A 141 -3.55 -8.78 11.70
N GLY A 142 -2.26 -8.43 11.64
CA GLY A 142 -1.81 -7.06 11.35
C GLY A 142 -2.30 -6.54 10.00
N VAL A 143 -2.32 -7.38 8.95
CA VAL A 143 -2.91 -7.01 7.65
C VAL A 143 -4.41 -6.68 7.79
N GLY A 144 -5.15 -7.46 8.60
CA GLY A 144 -6.54 -7.15 8.93
C GLY A 144 -6.71 -5.79 9.62
N THR A 145 -5.82 -5.43 10.54
CA THR A 145 -5.81 -4.12 11.19
C THR A 145 -5.59 -2.97 10.21
N ILE A 146 -4.74 -3.16 9.19
CA ILE A 146 -4.54 -2.16 8.13
C ILE A 146 -5.87 -1.92 7.38
N PHE A 147 -6.57 -2.97 6.99
CA PHE A 147 -7.88 -2.83 6.31
C PHE A 147 -8.93 -2.15 7.18
N LEU A 148 -8.96 -2.46 8.48
CA LEU A 148 -9.85 -1.78 9.44
C LEU A 148 -9.52 -0.29 9.54
N GLY A 149 -8.24 0.07 9.63
CA GLY A 149 -7.79 1.46 9.68
C GLY A 149 -8.22 2.24 8.45
N VAL A 150 -8.07 1.64 7.26
CA VAL A 150 -8.51 2.24 6.00
C VAL A 150 -10.04 2.35 5.92
N GLY A 151 -10.78 1.32 6.33
CA GLY A 151 -12.23 1.35 6.43
C GLY A 151 -12.72 2.41 7.43
N THR A 152 -11.96 2.67 8.49
CA THR A 152 -12.23 3.72 9.47
C THR A 152 -12.00 5.10 8.88
N ILE A 153 -10.88 5.33 8.17
CA ILE A 153 -10.63 6.59 7.45
C ILE A 153 -11.76 6.86 6.46
N ARG A 154 -12.17 5.84 5.68
CA ARG A 154 -13.33 5.92 4.81
C ARG A 154 -14.58 6.29 5.60
N ASN A 155 -14.93 5.57 6.66
CA ASN A 155 -16.21 5.79 7.37
C ASN A 155 -16.26 7.10 8.17
N ALA A 156 -15.13 7.55 8.73
CA ALA A 156 -15.02 8.83 9.43
C ALA A 156 -15.16 10.02 8.47
N GLN A 157 -14.92 9.79 7.18
CA GLN A 157 -14.90 10.83 6.14
C GLN A 157 -15.92 10.58 5.01
N SER A 158 -16.78 9.55 5.10
CA SER A 158 -17.69 9.16 4.01
C SER A 158 -19.16 9.10 4.46
N VAL A 159 -19.96 9.89 3.73
CA VAL A 159 -21.42 9.90 3.48
C VAL A 159 -22.42 9.96 4.63
N SER A 160 -22.09 9.58 5.85
CA SER A 160 -23.07 9.63 6.96
C SER A 160 -23.38 11.06 7.41
N HIS A 161 -22.45 11.99 7.15
CA HIS A 161 -22.57 13.41 7.50
C HIS A 161 -22.44 14.38 6.32
N GLY A 162 -22.33 13.88 5.08
CA GLY A 162 -21.95 14.71 3.93
C GLY A 162 -20.43 14.74 3.75
N LYS A 163 -19.97 14.97 2.51
CA LYS A 163 -18.56 15.33 2.28
C LYS A 163 -18.45 16.80 2.66
N ASP A 164 -18.08 17.08 3.90
CA ASP A 164 -17.84 18.45 4.37
C ASP A 164 -16.59 19.02 3.68
N ASP A 165 -16.39 20.33 3.77
CA ASP A 165 -15.27 21.03 3.12
C ASP A 165 -13.87 20.51 3.55
N GLU A 166 -13.79 19.72 4.63
CA GLU A 166 -12.57 19.10 5.14
C GLU A 166 -12.30 17.67 4.59
N TYR A 167 -13.14 17.16 3.68
CA TYR A 167 -12.96 15.83 3.09
C TYR A 167 -11.66 15.73 2.29
N THR A 168 -10.77 14.81 2.71
CA THR A 168 -9.56 14.46 1.95
C THR A 168 -9.71 13.03 1.40
N PRO A 169 -9.82 12.85 0.07
CA PRO A 169 -9.92 11.51 -0.51
C PRO A 169 -8.62 10.71 -0.28
N PRO A 170 -8.70 9.37 -0.20
CA PRO A 170 -7.52 8.53 -0.15
C PRO A 170 -6.65 8.71 -1.40
N THR A 171 -5.34 8.65 -1.22
CA THR A 171 -4.40 8.74 -2.35
C THR A 171 -4.37 7.46 -3.17
N SER A 172 -3.95 7.56 -4.43
CA SER A 172 -3.70 6.39 -5.28
C SER A 172 -2.65 5.45 -4.66
N ASP A 173 -1.64 5.97 -3.97
CA ASP A 173 -0.61 5.14 -3.32
C ASP A 173 -1.18 4.31 -2.18
N LEU A 174 -2.08 4.90 -1.39
CA LEU A 174 -2.81 4.18 -0.34
C LEU A 174 -3.72 3.12 -0.96
N ALA A 175 -4.48 3.46 -2.01
CA ALA A 175 -5.33 2.49 -2.70
C ALA A 175 -4.52 1.33 -3.31
N GLN A 176 -3.37 1.62 -3.92
CA GLN A 176 -2.47 0.60 -4.45
C GLN A 176 -1.95 -0.32 -3.34
N THR A 177 -1.55 0.24 -2.20
CA THR A 177 -1.07 -0.52 -1.03
C THR A 177 -2.15 -1.47 -0.52
N VAL A 178 -3.38 -0.97 -0.36
CA VAL A 178 -4.52 -1.75 0.11
C VAL A 178 -4.88 -2.86 -0.88
N ASN A 179 -4.86 -2.54 -2.18
CA ASN A 179 -5.04 -3.51 -3.23
C ASN A 179 -3.99 -4.62 -3.12
N HIS A 180 -2.70 -4.31 -3.17
CA HIS A 180 -1.63 -5.31 -3.06
C HIS A 180 -1.71 -6.16 -1.79
N LEU A 181 -1.96 -5.55 -0.62
CA LEU A 181 -2.17 -6.30 0.62
C LEU A 181 -3.35 -7.27 0.52
N ALA A 182 -4.48 -6.85 -0.07
CA ALA A 182 -5.65 -7.70 -0.23
C ALA A 182 -5.35 -8.89 -1.14
N GLY A 183 -4.61 -8.67 -2.23
CA GLY A 183 -4.18 -9.72 -3.15
C GLY A 183 -3.23 -10.72 -2.50
N VAL A 184 -2.14 -10.23 -1.88
CA VAL A 184 -1.13 -11.08 -1.23
C VAL A 184 -1.73 -11.89 -0.08
N ALA A 185 -2.54 -11.24 0.78
CA ALA A 185 -3.21 -11.93 1.88
C ALA A 185 -4.17 -13.02 1.39
N SER A 186 -4.93 -12.73 0.32
CA SER A 186 -5.86 -13.69 -0.28
C SER A 186 -5.12 -14.91 -0.81
N VAL A 187 -4.03 -14.72 -1.56
CA VAL A 187 -3.20 -15.81 -2.07
C VAL A 187 -2.61 -16.64 -0.94
N PHE A 188 -2.07 -15.99 0.09
CA PHE A 188 -1.50 -16.68 1.24
C PHE A 188 -2.54 -17.60 1.90
N VAL A 189 -3.69 -17.04 2.27
CA VAL A 189 -4.75 -17.79 2.96
C VAL A 189 -5.29 -18.94 2.10
N MET A 190 -5.46 -18.72 0.80
CA MET A 190 -5.88 -19.77 -0.14
C MET A 190 -4.87 -20.92 -0.18
N LYS A 191 -3.57 -20.62 -0.34
CA LYS A 191 -2.51 -21.64 -0.36
C LYS A 191 -2.47 -22.46 0.93
N GLN A 192 -2.56 -21.80 2.08
CA GLN A 192 -2.56 -22.49 3.37
C GLN A 192 -3.84 -23.33 3.56
N THR A 193 -4.97 -22.83 3.09
CA THR A 193 -6.24 -23.57 3.11
C THR A 193 -6.15 -24.83 2.24
N ASP A 194 -5.57 -24.75 1.04
CA ASP A 194 -5.34 -25.91 0.18
C ASP A 194 -4.44 -26.97 0.83
N LEU A 195 -3.43 -26.56 1.61
CA LEU A 195 -2.60 -27.50 2.37
C LEU A 195 -3.42 -28.25 3.43
N VAL A 196 -4.29 -27.54 4.16
CA VAL A 196 -5.21 -28.18 5.11
C VAL A 196 -6.15 -29.16 4.41
N LEU A 197 -6.71 -28.79 3.25
CA LEU A 197 -7.63 -29.64 2.51
C LEU A 197 -6.96 -30.89 1.94
N LYS A 198 -5.71 -30.79 1.48
CA LYS A 198 -4.93 -31.93 0.98
C LYS A 198 -4.47 -32.89 2.07
N ALA A 199 -4.41 -32.43 3.32
CA ALA A 199 -4.05 -33.25 4.47
C ALA A 199 -5.25 -34.01 5.08
N ARG A 200 -6.48 -33.74 4.62
CA ARG A 200 -7.71 -34.46 5.00
C ARG A 200 -7.96 -35.63 4.05
#